data_AF-A0A6P2ET80-F1
#
_entry.id   AF-A0A6P2ET80-F1
#
_cell.length_a   1.000
_cell.length_b   1.000
_cell.length_c   1.000
_cell.angle_alpha   90.00
_cell.angle_beta   90.00
_cell.angle_gamma   90.00
#
_symmetry.space_group_name_H-M   'P 1'
#
loop_
_entity.id
_entity.type
_entity.pdbx_description
1 polymer ?
#
loop_
_entity_poly.entity_id
_entity_poly.type
_entity_poly.pdbx_seq_one_letter_code
_entity_poly.pdbx_strand_id
1 'polypeptide(L)'
;MTFVESGFPQHADLIRGGSVDAVVTAEPMLGRMNEASIGYVVTPMVSNFERPLPIFYYISTRDYAKTHPEAIAKFRDALKRGVAFAEANPEKAKAYIAKFTGMPPDLANRIPMPQLMTSSDRPALEETIKMMREQGMLRNSVDVGRLYAQ
;
A
#
# COMPACT_ATOMS: atom_id res chain seq x y z
N MET A 1 4.29 5.46 24.01
CA MET A 1 4.54 5.68 22.58
C MET A 1 3.50 6.67 22.10
N THR A 2 3.94 7.75 21.44
CA THR A 2 3.05 8.81 20.92
C THR A 2 3.13 8.79 19.41
N PHE A 3 1.98 8.84 18.74
CA PHE A 3 1.92 8.88 17.28
C PHE A 3 1.61 10.30 16.81
N VAL A 4 2.28 10.73 15.74
CA VAL A 4 1.99 11.97 15.01
C VAL A 4 1.81 11.65 13.54
N GLU A 5 0.81 12.25 12.92
CA GLU A 5 0.58 12.11 11.48
C GLU A 5 1.48 13.09 10.72
N SER A 6 2.14 12.60 9.68
CA SER A 6 2.92 13.41 8.76
C SER A 6 2.93 12.79 7.37
N GLY A 7 3.23 13.59 6.35
CA GLY A 7 3.36 13.08 4.99
C GLY A 7 4.69 12.38 4.77
N PHE A 8 4.71 11.30 3.99
CA PHE A 8 5.95 10.58 3.63
C PHE A 8 7.11 11.50 3.17
N PRO A 9 6.89 12.58 2.38
CA PRO A 9 7.98 13.49 2.00
C PRO A 9 8.64 14.23 3.17
N GLN A 10 7.95 14.39 4.30
CA GLN A 10 8.43 15.13 5.47
C GLN A 10 9.25 14.24 6.43
N HIS A 11 9.14 12.92 6.31
CA HIS A 11 9.73 11.96 7.26
C HIS A 11 11.24 12.12 7.44
N ALA A 12 11.96 12.41 6.35
CA ALA A 12 13.41 12.62 6.37
C ALA A 12 13.80 13.81 7.27
N ASP A 13 13.09 14.93 7.13
CA ASP A 13 13.39 16.15 7.88
C ASP A 13 12.93 16.06 9.33
N LEU A 14 11.83 15.35 9.60
CA LEU A 14 11.36 15.08 10.96
C LEU A 14 12.36 14.24 11.76
N ILE A 15 12.99 13.24 11.12
CA ILE A 15 14.07 12.43 11.74
C ILE A 15 15.31 13.30 11.96
N ARG A 16 15.77 14.06 10.94
CA ARG A 16 16.95 14.93 11.07
C ARG A 16 16.78 16.00 12.14
N GLY A 17 15.59 16.60 12.21
CA GLY A 17 15.25 17.64 13.16
C GLY A 17 14.95 17.14 14.57
N GLY A 18 14.95 15.82 14.81
CA GLY A 18 14.66 15.23 16.12
C GLY A 18 13.21 15.44 16.58
N SER A 19 12.29 15.71 15.65
CA SER A 19 10.86 15.89 15.96
C SER A 19 10.16 14.56 16.25
N VAL A 20 10.71 13.46 15.74
CA VAL A 20 10.24 12.10 15.97
C VAL A 20 11.43 11.15 16.11
N ASP A 21 11.27 10.09 16.91
CA ASP A 21 12.31 9.07 17.10
C ASP A 21 12.33 8.02 15.97
N ALA A 22 11.18 7.80 15.33
CA ALA A 22 10.99 6.82 14.27
C ALA A 22 9.83 7.23 13.35
N VAL A 23 9.85 6.72 12.12
CA VAL A 23 8.79 6.91 11.12
C VAL A 23 8.37 5.58 10.52
N VAL A 24 7.07 5.41 10.26
CA VAL A 24 6.54 4.36 9.39
C VAL A 24 6.50 4.92 7.97
N THR A 25 7.46 4.52 7.13
CA THR A 25 7.63 5.07 5.77
C THR A 25 7.53 3.97 4.70
N ALA A 26 7.47 4.38 3.43
CA ALA A 26 7.36 3.48 2.28
C ALA A 26 8.28 3.94 1.14
N GLU A 27 8.47 3.09 0.14
CA GLU A 27 9.20 3.47 -1.06
C GLU A 27 8.44 4.54 -1.87
N PRO A 28 9.14 5.46 -2.55
CA PRO A 28 10.61 5.61 -2.62
C PRO A 28 11.28 6.37 -1.47
N MET A 29 10.53 6.78 -0.45
CA MET A 29 11.05 7.63 0.64
C MET A 29 12.01 6.86 1.52
N LEU A 30 11.74 5.57 1.77
CA LEU A 30 12.65 4.67 2.46
C LEU A 30 14.02 4.60 1.77
N GLY A 31 14.05 4.31 0.46
CA GLY A 31 15.30 4.25 -0.31
C GLY A 31 16.08 5.57 -0.26
N ARG A 32 15.40 6.71 -0.46
CA ARG A 32 16.03 8.04 -0.39
C ARG A 32 16.62 8.36 0.98
N MET A 33 15.93 8.00 2.06
CA MET A 33 16.43 8.20 3.41
C MET A 33 17.69 7.36 3.66
N ASN A 34 17.70 6.10 3.22
CA ASN A 34 18.86 5.23 3.34
C ASN A 34 20.06 5.74 2.52
N GLU A 35 19.86 6.16 1.28
CA GLU A 35 20.92 6.74 0.43
C GLU A 35 21.52 8.01 1.04
N ALA A 36 20.70 8.84 1.67
CA ALA A 36 21.12 10.04 2.37
C ALA A 36 21.63 9.77 3.81
N SER A 37 21.75 8.50 4.21
CA SER A 37 22.16 8.08 5.57
C SER A 37 21.33 8.71 6.69
N ILE A 38 20.02 8.86 6.48
CA ILE A 38 19.06 9.41 7.44
C ILE A 38 18.37 8.24 8.16
N GLY A 39 18.95 7.83 9.29
CA GLY A 39 18.44 6.71 10.07
C GLY A 39 18.76 5.35 9.43
N TYR A 40 18.07 4.31 9.91
CA TYR A 40 18.23 2.93 9.45
C TYR A 40 16.91 2.16 9.62
N VAL A 41 16.79 1.02 8.94
CA VAL A 41 15.61 0.15 9.05
C VAL A 41 15.65 -0.60 10.37
N VAL A 42 14.77 -0.22 11.31
CA VAL A 42 14.59 -0.96 12.57
C VAL A 42 13.89 -2.29 12.34
N THR A 43 12.80 -2.27 11.57
CA THR A 43 12.04 -3.48 11.23
C THR A 43 11.18 -3.27 9.98
N PRO A 44 11.07 -4.27 9.09
CA PRO A 44 10.17 -4.20 7.95
C PRO A 44 8.70 -4.44 8.36
N MET A 45 7.88 -3.38 8.31
CA MET A 45 6.48 -3.42 8.76
C MET A 45 5.65 -4.55 8.11
N VAL A 46 5.74 -4.68 6.77
CA VAL A 46 4.83 -5.56 6.01
C VAL A 46 5.20 -7.04 6.15
N SER A 47 6.49 -7.37 6.23
CA SER A 47 6.92 -8.77 6.36
C SER A 47 6.77 -9.32 7.78
N ASN A 48 6.41 -8.48 8.76
CA ASN A 48 6.18 -8.91 10.14
C ASN A 48 4.75 -9.44 10.36
N PHE A 49 3.84 -9.32 9.38
CA PHE A 49 2.51 -9.91 9.51
C PHE A 49 2.58 -11.43 9.33
N GLU A 50 1.86 -12.18 10.17
CA GLU A 50 1.80 -13.66 10.10
C GLU A 50 1.27 -14.18 8.76
N ARG A 51 0.48 -13.35 8.08
CA ARG A 51 0.02 -13.55 6.71
C ARG A 51 0.03 -12.22 5.95
N PRO A 52 0.07 -12.24 4.60
CA PRO A 52 -0.05 -11.02 3.82
C PRO A 52 -1.40 -10.32 4.07
N LEU A 53 -1.34 -9.08 4.55
CA LEU A 53 -2.51 -8.20 4.68
C LEU A 53 -2.51 -7.17 3.55
N PRO A 54 -3.64 -6.95 2.84
CA PRO A 54 -3.71 -5.92 1.82
C PRO A 54 -3.50 -4.52 2.40
N ILE A 55 -2.55 -3.77 1.82
CA ILE A 55 -2.23 -2.39 2.22
C ILE A 55 -3.06 -1.39 1.39
N PHE A 56 -3.49 -1.79 0.19
CA PHE A 56 -4.27 -0.98 -0.74
C PHE A 56 -5.54 -1.69 -1.20
N TYR A 57 -6.60 -0.91 -1.39
CA TYR A 57 -7.86 -1.35 -1.96
C TYR A 57 -8.28 -0.40 -3.08
N TYR A 58 -8.79 -0.95 -4.18
CA TYR A 58 -9.50 -0.17 -5.18
C TYR A 58 -10.95 0.00 -4.75
N ILE A 59 -11.37 1.25 -4.60
CA ILE A 59 -12.70 1.61 -4.09
C ILE A 59 -13.50 2.37 -5.14
N SER A 60 -14.81 2.19 -5.11
CA SER A 60 -15.78 2.93 -5.93
C SER A 60 -16.93 3.39 -5.04
N THR A 61 -17.67 4.41 -5.47
CA THR A 61 -18.92 4.75 -4.81
C THR A 61 -19.94 3.63 -5.01
N ARG A 62 -20.82 3.44 -4.03
CA ARG A 62 -21.89 2.41 -4.12
C ARG A 62 -22.82 2.67 -5.31
N ASP A 63 -23.11 3.93 -5.59
CA ASP A 63 -23.99 4.33 -6.70
C ASP A 63 -23.36 3.98 -8.06
N TYR A 64 -22.09 4.33 -8.26
CA TYR A 64 -21.39 4.00 -9.50
C TYR A 64 -21.29 2.50 -9.72
N ALA A 65 -20.96 1.73 -8.68
CA ALA A 65 -20.87 0.27 -8.78
C ALA A 65 -22.22 -0.37 -9.15
N LYS A 66 -23.34 0.16 -8.65
CA LYS A 66 -24.69 -0.35 -8.96
C LYS A 66 -25.15 0.02 -10.37
N THR A 67 -24.83 1.22 -10.82
CA THR A 67 -25.28 1.75 -12.12
C THR A 67 -24.35 1.33 -13.27
N HIS A 68 -23.10 0.96 -12.97
CA HIS A 68 -22.08 0.57 -13.96
C HIS A 68 -21.42 -0.79 -13.63
N PRO A 69 -22.20 -1.87 -13.42
CA PRO A 69 -21.63 -3.17 -13.04
C PRO A 69 -20.66 -3.73 -14.09
N GLU A 70 -20.93 -3.49 -15.37
CA GLU A 70 -20.04 -3.91 -16.46
C GLU A 70 -18.69 -3.19 -16.43
N ALA A 71 -18.67 -1.90 -16.10
CA ALA A 71 -17.42 -1.15 -15.97
C ALA A 71 -16.58 -1.67 -14.79
N ILE A 72 -17.23 -2.01 -13.67
CA ILE A 72 -16.56 -2.64 -12.52
C ILE A 72 -15.98 -3.99 -12.91
N ALA A 73 -16.73 -4.83 -13.63
CA ALA A 73 -16.26 -6.14 -14.09
C ALA A 73 -15.05 -6.00 -15.03
N LYS A 74 -15.12 -5.10 -16.02
CA LYS A 74 -14.04 -4.81 -16.96
C LYS A 74 -12.79 -4.26 -16.26
N PHE A 75 -12.96 -3.40 -15.26
CA PHE A 75 -11.85 -2.88 -14.45
C PHE A 75 -11.16 -3.99 -13.66
N ARG A 76 -11.92 -4.88 -13.01
CA ARG A 76 -11.37 -6.06 -12.32
C ARG A 76 -10.59 -6.98 -13.26
N ASP A 77 -11.11 -7.23 -14.46
CA ASP A 77 -10.41 -8.01 -15.49
C ASP A 77 -9.10 -7.33 -15.93
N ALA A 78 -9.15 -6.01 -16.20
CA ALA A 78 -7.97 -5.24 -16.56
C ALA A 78 -6.88 -5.29 -15.48
N LEU A 79 -7.27 -5.20 -14.20
CA LEU A 79 -6.33 -5.37 -13.08
C LEU A 79 -5.71 -6.76 -13.05
N LYS A 80 -6.50 -7.83 -13.21
CA LYS A 80 -5.97 -9.21 -13.29
C LYS A 80 -4.94 -9.37 -14.40
N ARG A 81 -5.24 -8.85 -15.60
CA ARG A 81 -4.31 -8.87 -16.73
C ARG A 81 -3.06 -8.03 -16.47
N GLY A 82 -3.19 -6.87 -15.81
CA GLY A 82 -2.08 -6.02 -15.42
C GLY A 82 -1.13 -6.69 -14.42
N VAL A 83 -1.68 -7.38 -13.42
CA VAL A 83 -0.90 -8.16 -12.45
C VAL A 83 -0.16 -9.31 -13.14
N ALA A 84 -0.87 -10.12 -13.93
CA ALA A 84 -0.24 -11.21 -14.68
C ALA A 84 0.85 -10.71 -15.64
N PHE A 85 0.65 -9.56 -16.28
CA PHE A 85 1.67 -8.92 -17.11
C PHE A 85 2.90 -8.53 -16.29
N ALA A 86 2.72 -7.91 -15.12
CA ALA A 86 3.82 -7.45 -14.27
C ALA A 86 4.64 -8.63 -13.75
N GLU A 87 3.98 -9.72 -13.34
CA GLU A 87 4.64 -10.97 -12.92
C GLU A 87 5.44 -11.60 -14.06
N ALA A 88 4.89 -11.63 -15.27
CA ALA A 88 5.56 -12.21 -16.44
C ALA A 88 6.65 -11.30 -17.02
N ASN A 89 6.64 -9.99 -16.70
CA ASN A 89 7.54 -8.99 -17.27
C ASN A 89 8.11 -8.03 -16.19
N PRO A 90 8.86 -8.53 -15.20
CA PRO A 90 9.30 -7.72 -14.05
C PRO A 90 10.11 -6.48 -14.47
N GLU A 91 11.00 -6.59 -15.46
CA GLU A 91 11.79 -5.45 -15.95
C GLU A 91 10.91 -4.37 -16.60
N LYS A 92 9.89 -4.78 -17.38
CA LYS A 92 8.94 -3.82 -17.96
C LYS A 92 8.06 -3.19 -16.88
N ALA A 93 7.65 -3.96 -15.87
CA ALA A 93 6.91 -3.44 -14.74
C ALA A 93 7.71 -2.36 -14.00
N LYS A 94 9.00 -2.59 -13.75
CA LYS A 94 9.90 -1.60 -13.17
C LYS A 94 10.10 -0.35 -14.05
N ALA A 95 10.21 -0.52 -15.36
CA ALA A 95 10.26 0.60 -16.30
C ALA A 95 8.98 1.44 -16.25
N TYR A 96 7.79 0.81 -16.14
CA TYR A 96 6.53 1.54 -15.96
C TYR A 96 6.45 2.23 -14.60
N ILE A 97 6.91 1.59 -13.53
CA ILE A 97 7.02 2.22 -12.20
C ILE A 97 7.88 3.48 -12.31
N ALA A 98 9.08 3.41 -12.89
CA ALA A 98 9.95 4.57 -13.09
C ALA A 98 9.23 5.67 -13.88
N LYS A 99 8.61 5.31 -15.00
CA LYS A 99 7.90 6.26 -15.87
C LYS A 99 6.75 6.98 -15.16
N PHE A 100 5.88 6.26 -14.45
CA PHE A 100 4.67 6.85 -13.87
C PHE A 100 4.89 7.52 -12.51
N THR A 101 5.94 7.14 -11.78
CA THR A 101 6.28 7.77 -10.51
C THR A 101 7.33 8.87 -10.63
N GLY A 102 8.01 8.97 -11.78
CA GLY A 102 9.15 9.86 -11.97
C GLY A 102 10.41 9.42 -11.22
N MET A 103 10.45 8.16 -10.74
CA MET A 103 11.64 7.62 -10.10
C MET A 103 12.79 7.47 -11.10
N PRO A 104 14.04 7.77 -10.71
CA PRO A 104 15.22 7.36 -11.45
C PRO A 104 15.19 5.85 -11.74
N PRO A 105 15.53 5.38 -12.96
CA PRO A 105 15.46 3.96 -13.31
C PRO A 105 16.30 3.04 -12.41
N ASP A 106 17.46 3.52 -11.97
CA ASP A 106 18.34 2.81 -11.03
C ASP A 106 17.68 2.62 -9.66
N LEU A 107 16.98 3.65 -9.14
CA LEU A 107 16.21 3.54 -7.90
C LEU A 107 15.02 2.57 -8.08
N ALA A 108 14.26 2.69 -9.17
CA ALA A 108 13.15 1.78 -9.48
C ALA A 108 13.61 0.32 -9.62
N ASN A 109 14.85 0.10 -10.04
CA ASN A 109 15.47 -1.23 -10.13
C ASN A 109 15.90 -1.82 -8.79
N ARG A 110 16.21 -0.98 -7.81
CA ARG A 110 16.64 -1.42 -6.47
C ARG A 110 15.48 -1.70 -5.53
N ILE A 111 14.32 -1.06 -5.72
CA ILE A 111 13.17 -1.30 -4.86
C ILE A 111 12.58 -2.71 -5.10
N PRO A 112 12.17 -3.42 -4.03
CA PRO A 112 11.44 -4.68 -4.16
C PRO A 112 10.12 -4.45 -4.92
N MET A 113 9.75 -5.41 -5.77
CA MET A 113 8.43 -5.38 -6.41
C MET A 113 7.34 -5.61 -5.34
N PRO A 114 6.28 -4.80 -5.28
CA PRO A 114 5.17 -5.07 -4.38
C PRO A 114 4.51 -6.40 -4.72
N GLN A 115 4.02 -7.11 -3.71
CA GLN A 115 3.12 -8.24 -3.92
C GLN A 115 1.79 -7.71 -4.44
N LEU A 116 1.47 -8.04 -5.69
CA LEU A 116 0.24 -7.62 -6.34
C LEU A 116 -0.84 -8.68 -6.14
N MET A 117 -1.95 -8.28 -5.51
CA MET A 117 -3.07 -9.18 -5.23
C MET A 117 -4.26 -8.86 -6.14
N THR A 118 -4.90 -9.90 -6.68
CA THR A 118 -6.07 -9.75 -7.57
C THR A 118 -7.39 -10.19 -6.91
N SER A 119 -7.32 -10.80 -5.72
CA SER A 119 -8.49 -11.27 -4.99
C SER A 119 -8.86 -10.31 -3.85
N SER A 120 -10.17 -10.21 -3.62
CA SER A 120 -10.71 -9.62 -2.39
C SER A 120 -10.65 -10.64 -1.26
N ASP A 121 -9.57 -10.63 -0.49
CA ASP A 121 -9.43 -11.45 0.72
C ASP A 121 -10.29 -10.87 1.85
N ARG A 122 -11.54 -11.34 1.93
CA ARG A 122 -12.50 -10.98 2.98
C ARG A 122 -11.96 -11.25 4.39
N PRO A 123 -11.44 -12.45 4.70
CA PRO A 123 -10.83 -12.72 5.99
C PRO A 123 -9.71 -11.74 6.37
N ALA A 124 -8.85 -11.36 5.42
CA ALA A 124 -7.79 -10.38 5.69
C ALA A 124 -8.33 -8.98 6.04
N LEU A 125 -9.42 -8.54 5.39
CA LEU A 125 -10.07 -7.27 5.74
C LEU A 125 -10.75 -7.33 7.12
N GLU A 126 -11.39 -8.45 7.45
CA GLU A 126 -11.97 -8.68 8.78
C GLU A 126 -10.91 -8.63 9.89
N GLU A 127 -9.75 -9.22 9.64
CA GLU A 127 -8.58 -9.19 10.53
C GLU A 127 -8.05 -7.77 10.74
N THR A 128 -7.87 -7.01 9.65
CA THR A 128 -7.49 -5.60 9.72
C THR A 128 -8.50 -4.77 10.51
N ILE A 129 -9.80 -4.97 10.28
CA ILE A 129 -10.86 -4.26 11.03
C ILE A 129 -10.84 -4.64 12.51
N LYS A 130 -10.62 -5.91 12.83
CA LYS A 130 -10.45 -6.36 14.23
C LYS A 130 -9.27 -5.66 14.89
N MET A 131 -8.10 -5.66 14.25
CA MET A 131 -6.90 -4.98 14.75
C MET A 131 -7.15 -3.48 14.97
N MET A 132 -7.77 -2.78 14.02
CA MET A 132 -8.09 -1.36 14.15
C MET A 132 -9.07 -1.09 15.31
N ARG A 133 -10.01 -2.00 15.60
CA ARG A 133 -10.91 -1.88 16.75
C ARG A 133 -10.18 -2.10 18.07
N GLU A 134 -9.33 -3.13 18.15
CA GLU A 134 -8.51 -3.42 19.35
C GLU A 134 -7.56 -2.26 19.68
N GLN A 135 -7.08 -1.56 18.66
CA GLN A 135 -6.25 -0.36 18.81
C GLN A 135 -7.06 0.95 18.97
N GLY A 136 -8.40 0.89 19.05
CA GLY A 136 -9.26 2.06 19.25
C GLY A 136 -9.34 3.02 18.05
N MET A 137 -8.87 2.62 16.87
CA MET A 137 -8.92 3.42 15.63
C MET A 137 -10.32 3.47 15.03
N LEU A 138 -11.14 2.43 15.26
CA LEU A 138 -12.52 2.37 14.78
C LEU A 138 -13.50 2.50 15.95
N ARG A 139 -14.33 3.55 15.92
CA ARG A 139 -15.37 3.80 16.94
C ARG A 139 -16.64 2.99 16.73
N ASN A 140 -16.91 2.58 15.48
CA ASN A 140 -18.15 1.90 15.09
C ASN A 140 -17.85 0.52 14.49
N SER A 141 -18.82 -0.39 14.58
CA SER A 141 -18.77 -1.66 13.87
C SER A 141 -18.85 -1.46 12.36
N VAL A 142 -17.99 -2.15 11.62
CA VAL A 142 -17.98 -2.15 10.15
C VAL A 142 -18.54 -3.48 9.66
N ASP A 143 -19.58 -3.43 8.83
CA ASP A 143 -20.11 -4.60 8.13
C ASP A 143 -19.32 -4.82 6.82
N VAL A 144 -18.38 -5.76 6.87
CA VAL A 144 -17.52 -6.13 5.76
C VAL A 144 -18.32 -6.61 4.54
N GLY A 145 -19.46 -7.25 4.76
CA GLY A 145 -20.34 -7.73 3.69
C GLY A 145 -20.83 -6.61 2.77
N ARG A 146 -20.97 -5.39 3.32
CA ARG A 146 -21.46 -4.20 2.60
C ARG A 146 -20.37 -3.37 1.91
N LEU A 147 -19.11 -3.79 2.02
CA LEU A 147 -17.97 -3.10 1.41
C LEU A 147 -17.62 -3.64 0.02
N TYR A 148 -18.06 -4.85 -0.32
CA TYR A 148 -17.79 -5.44 -1.64
C TYR A 148 -18.91 -5.12 -2.62
N ALA A 149 -18.54 -4.54 -3.76
CA ALA A 149 -19.43 -4.50 -4.91
C ALA A 149 -19.68 -5.94 -5.39
N GLN A 150 -20.96 -6.30 -5.53
CA GLN A 150 -21.37 -7.58 -6.11
C GLN A 150 -20.96 -7.64 -7.58
#